data_AF-A0AA88GBW5-F1
#
_entry.id   AF-A0AA88GBW5-F1
#
_cell.length_a   1.000
_cell.length_b   1.000
_cell.length_c   1.000
_cell.angle_alpha   90.00
_cell.angle_beta   90.00
_cell.angle_gamma   90.00
#
_symmetry.space_group_name_H-M   'P 1'
#
loop_
_entity.id
_entity.type
_entity.pdbx_description
1 polymer ?
#
loop_
_entity_poly.entity_id
_entity_poly.type
_entity_poly.pdbx_seq_one_letter_code
_entity_poly.pdbx_strand_id
1 'polypeptide(L)'
;MKQVIPLLAQALLSNNIVSRKVINHAIQMEERGEDYIVGSSSTCGNSNAVPISLAELKQISMSDVIDYMMYIQKYGSINRLPDEILLSIFMMIEDDDHSWRNFMLTCKRFFEICVSYRLQEIHVCGLGPFTFYQGAPNHFYLTLPHPDRNISMYKIPSRKPWSANDTDVYTTWYKIRVDPSTLNVHTGDFRFAKSVGHCSHHTVNQTQIPYASCFGCEAPHMDDANALCDLTGTPFSFDASFHHNGYMSNGSSQLTNDDKVIKLQGGGYCGWICSVGAKTEDEAVQGGWFIKLKPTHPCVLDDEQENNIEPIGEDKRNNVLKNIWTLFKRNNK
;
A
#
# COMPACT_ATOMS: atom_id res chain seq x y z
N MET A 1 -16.34 6.91 -21.24
CA MET A 1 -16.38 5.55 -21.82
C MET A 1 -15.40 5.36 -22.99
N LYS A 2 -15.39 6.21 -24.04
CA LYS A 2 -14.40 6.12 -25.15
C LYS A 2 -12.91 6.22 -24.75
N GLN A 3 -12.60 6.70 -23.54
CA GLN A 3 -11.22 6.81 -23.03
C GLN A 3 -10.76 5.64 -22.12
N VAL A 4 -11.68 4.79 -21.65
CA VAL A 4 -11.35 3.72 -20.69
C VAL A 4 -10.72 2.52 -21.39
N ILE A 5 -11.18 2.18 -22.60
CA ILE A 5 -10.64 1.07 -23.40
C ILE A 5 -9.19 1.34 -23.82
N PRO A 6 -8.81 2.54 -24.32
CA PRO A 6 -7.41 2.86 -24.58
C PRO A 6 -6.51 2.79 -23.34
N LEU A 7 -6.99 3.24 -22.17
CA LEU A 7 -6.22 3.18 -20.92
C LEU A 7 -6.02 1.74 -20.42
N LEU A 8 -7.04 0.90 -20.53
CA LEU A 8 -6.95 -0.53 -20.16
C LEU A 8 -6.03 -1.28 -21.13
N ALA A 9 -6.16 -1.03 -22.44
CA ALA A 9 -5.27 -1.60 -23.45
C ALA A 9 -3.82 -1.13 -23.27
N GLN A 10 -3.61 0.14 -22.90
CA GLN A 10 -2.28 0.70 -22.68
C GLN A 10 -1.64 0.17 -21.39
N ALA A 11 -2.42 -0.04 -20.32
CA ALA A 11 -1.97 -0.71 -19.09
C ALA A 11 -1.61 -2.19 -19.33
N LEU A 12 -2.39 -2.90 -20.14
CA LEU A 12 -2.11 -4.29 -20.52
C LEU A 12 -0.87 -4.40 -21.43
N LEU A 13 -0.64 -3.41 -22.30
CA LEU A 13 0.54 -3.32 -23.17
C LEU A 13 1.81 -2.91 -22.40
N SER A 14 1.73 -1.97 -21.46
CA SER A 14 2.89 -1.50 -20.68
C SER A 14 3.43 -2.58 -19.75
N ASN A 15 2.56 -3.50 -19.32
CA ASN A 15 2.93 -4.58 -18.40
C ASN A 15 3.29 -5.91 -19.11
N ASN A 16 3.41 -5.93 -20.45
CA ASN A 16 3.66 -7.14 -21.26
C ASN A 16 2.64 -8.29 -21.03
N ILE A 17 1.44 -7.97 -20.56
CA ILE A 17 0.43 -8.97 -20.14
C ILE A 17 -0.28 -9.57 -21.37
N VAL A 18 -0.38 -8.81 -22.47
CA VAL A 18 -1.00 -9.29 -23.73
C VAL A 18 -0.12 -8.90 -24.92
N SER A 19 0.13 -9.86 -25.80
CA SER A 19 0.91 -9.64 -27.03
C SER A 19 0.22 -8.62 -27.95
N ARG A 20 0.98 -7.65 -28.49
CA ARG A 20 0.51 -6.67 -29.49
C ARG A 20 -0.23 -7.32 -30.67
N LYS A 21 0.10 -8.58 -31.02
CA LYS A 21 -0.58 -9.31 -32.10
C LYS A 21 -2.03 -9.64 -31.75
N VAL A 22 -2.35 -9.97 -30.50
CA VAL A 22 -3.71 -10.33 -30.06
C VAL A 22 -4.62 -9.10 -30.10
N ILE A 23 -4.11 -7.96 -29.63
CA ILE A 23 -4.84 -6.67 -29.67
C ILE A 23 -5.05 -6.21 -31.11
N ASN A 24 -4.01 -6.27 -31.96
CA ASN A 24 -4.14 -5.88 -33.36
C ASN A 24 -5.07 -6.83 -34.15
N HIS A 25 -5.13 -8.11 -33.79
CA HIS A 25 -6.05 -9.06 -34.39
C HIS A 25 -7.51 -8.75 -34.00
N ALA A 26 -7.78 -8.45 -32.73
CA ALA A 26 -9.11 -8.04 -32.27
C ALA A 26 -9.59 -6.72 -32.91
N ILE A 27 -8.70 -5.75 -33.12
CA ILE A 27 -9.00 -4.51 -33.86
C ILE A 27 -9.31 -4.80 -35.33
N GLN A 28 -8.50 -5.64 -35.99
CA GLN A 28 -8.72 -6.01 -37.39
C GLN A 28 -9.99 -6.84 -37.62
N MET A 29 -10.47 -7.58 -36.62
CA MET A 29 -11.73 -8.32 -36.68
C MET A 29 -12.94 -7.38 -36.55
N GLU A 30 -12.84 -6.33 -35.72
CA GLU A 30 -13.87 -5.28 -35.61
C GLU A 30 -14.02 -4.50 -36.92
N GLU A 31 -12.90 -4.22 -37.61
CA GLU A 31 -12.92 -3.58 -38.93
C GLU A 31 -13.55 -4.45 -40.02
N ARG A 32 -13.66 -5.77 -39.82
CA ARG A 32 -14.19 -6.73 -40.80
C ARG A 32 -15.61 -7.22 -40.53
N GLY A 33 -16.18 -6.95 -39.35
CA GLY A 33 -17.57 -7.27 -39.04
C GLY A 33 -17.90 -8.77 -39.02
N GLU A 34 -16.97 -9.62 -38.60
CA GLU A 34 -17.15 -11.08 -38.56
C GLU A 34 -17.74 -11.56 -37.21
N ASP A 35 -18.77 -12.40 -37.25
CA ASP A 35 -19.46 -12.97 -36.06
C ASP A 35 -18.82 -14.27 -35.56
N TYR A 36 -18.78 -14.45 -34.23
CA TYR A 36 -18.37 -15.70 -33.57
C TYR A 36 -19.51 -16.34 -32.77
N ILE A 37 -19.79 -17.63 -33.00
CA ILE A 37 -20.80 -18.44 -32.29
C ILE A 37 -20.10 -19.36 -31.28
N VAL A 38 -20.44 -19.25 -29.99
CA VAL A 38 -20.12 -20.26 -28.97
C VAL A 38 -21.39 -20.65 -28.25
N GLY A 39 -21.62 -21.96 -28.13
CA GLY A 39 -22.80 -22.58 -27.55
C GLY A 39 -22.94 -22.33 -26.05
N SER A 40 -24.17 -22.15 -25.62
CA SER A 40 -24.57 -21.91 -24.23
C SER A 40 -24.86 -23.22 -23.48
N SER A 41 -24.51 -23.27 -22.19
CA SER A 41 -25.23 -24.09 -21.21
C SER A 41 -25.45 -23.30 -19.93
N SER A 42 -26.70 -23.17 -19.55
CA SER A 42 -27.24 -22.49 -18.37
C SER A 42 -27.08 -23.31 -17.09
N THR A 43 -26.97 -22.65 -15.92
CA THR A 43 -28.04 -22.56 -14.91
C THR A 43 -27.65 -21.57 -13.79
N CYS A 44 -28.66 -20.85 -13.30
CA CYS A 44 -28.62 -19.84 -12.25
C CYS A 44 -29.04 -20.47 -10.90
N GLY A 45 -28.52 -20.00 -9.76
CA GLY A 45 -29.10 -20.34 -8.45
C GLY A 45 -28.32 -19.91 -7.21
N ASN A 46 -28.91 -18.94 -6.48
CA ASN A 46 -28.74 -18.55 -5.07
C ASN A 46 -27.51 -17.74 -4.61
N SER A 47 -27.83 -16.50 -4.21
CA SER A 47 -26.99 -15.53 -3.51
C SER A 47 -26.96 -15.81 -2.01
N ASN A 48 -25.90 -16.47 -1.54
CA ASN A 48 -25.37 -16.30 -0.20
C ASN A 48 -23.93 -15.83 -0.39
N ALA A 49 -23.62 -14.59 0.01
CA ALA A 49 -22.26 -14.07 -0.07
C ALA A 49 -21.39 -14.75 1.00
N VAL A 50 -20.80 -15.88 0.62
CA VAL A 50 -19.73 -16.54 1.38
C VAL A 50 -18.43 -15.79 1.10
N PRO A 51 -17.54 -15.57 2.10
CA PRO A 51 -16.20 -15.06 1.82
C PRO A 51 -15.48 -16.06 0.90
N ILE A 52 -15.32 -15.70 -0.37
CA ILE A 52 -14.57 -16.49 -1.34
C ILE A 52 -13.10 -16.47 -0.91
N SER A 53 -12.52 -17.63 -0.70
CA SER A 53 -11.11 -17.73 -0.31
C SER A 53 -10.22 -17.40 -1.50
N LEU A 54 -9.03 -16.81 -1.27
CA LEU A 54 -8.06 -16.48 -2.32
C LEU A 54 -7.63 -17.68 -3.18
N ALA A 55 -7.90 -18.92 -2.74
CA ALA A 55 -7.67 -20.15 -3.49
C ALA A 55 -8.62 -20.31 -4.69
N GLU A 56 -9.81 -19.71 -4.65
CA GLU A 56 -10.82 -19.77 -5.72
C GLU A 56 -10.60 -18.68 -6.79
N LEU A 57 -10.09 -17.50 -6.40
CA LEU A 57 -9.70 -16.43 -7.34
C LEU A 57 -8.45 -16.76 -8.17
N LYS A 58 -7.63 -17.73 -7.75
CA LYS A 58 -6.43 -18.20 -8.47
C LYS A 58 -6.73 -19.01 -9.75
N GLN A 59 -8.01 -19.26 -10.08
CA GLN A 59 -8.39 -20.05 -11.24
C GLN A 59 -8.88 -19.23 -12.45
N ILE A 60 -8.88 -17.90 -12.39
CA ILE A 60 -9.19 -17.11 -13.58
C ILE A 60 -7.95 -17.08 -14.48
N SER A 61 -8.00 -17.88 -15.53
CA SER A 61 -6.94 -17.99 -16.52
C SER A 61 -6.87 -16.72 -17.36
N MET A 62 -5.72 -16.45 -17.97
CA MET A 62 -5.58 -15.34 -18.92
C MET A 62 -6.54 -15.51 -20.12
N SER A 63 -6.91 -16.74 -20.47
CA SER A 63 -7.96 -17.04 -21.44
C SER A 63 -9.31 -16.49 -21.02
N ASP A 64 -9.70 -16.64 -19.75
CA ASP A 64 -10.98 -16.12 -19.25
C ASP A 64 -11.04 -14.59 -19.36
N VAL A 65 -9.92 -13.92 -19.04
CA VAL A 65 -9.81 -12.45 -19.14
C VAL A 65 -9.92 -12.00 -20.60
N ILE A 66 -9.28 -12.72 -21.53
CA ILE A 66 -9.40 -12.46 -22.97
C ILE A 66 -10.84 -12.66 -23.44
N ASP A 67 -11.49 -13.76 -23.05
CA ASP A 67 -12.88 -14.05 -23.40
C ASP A 67 -13.84 -12.97 -22.86
N TYR A 68 -13.58 -12.45 -21.65
CA TYR A 68 -14.34 -11.33 -21.10
C TYR A 68 -14.06 -10.00 -21.80
N MET A 69 -12.82 -9.72 -22.23
CA MET A 69 -12.53 -8.54 -23.03
C MET A 69 -13.23 -8.60 -24.38
N MET A 70 -13.27 -9.77 -25.02
CA MET A 70 -14.06 -10.01 -26.24
C MET A 70 -15.57 -9.90 -25.98
N TYR A 71 -16.05 -10.33 -24.82
CA TYR A 71 -17.44 -10.14 -24.38
C TYR A 71 -17.80 -8.65 -24.19
N ILE A 72 -16.92 -7.83 -23.60
CA ILE A 72 -17.14 -6.38 -23.45
C ILE A 72 -17.21 -5.70 -24.82
N GLN A 73 -16.34 -6.11 -25.75
CA GLN A 73 -16.33 -5.63 -27.14
C GLN A 73 -17.63 -6.01 -27.87
N LYS A 74 -18.16 -7.21 -27.62
CA LYS A 74 -19.36 -7.75 -28.26
C LYS A 74 -20.69 -7.27 -27.66
N TYR A 75 -20.79 -7.08 -26.34
CA TYR A 75 -22.08 -6.91 -25.64
C TYR A 75 -22.25 -5.59 -24.88
N GLY A 76 -21.26 -4.72 -24.90
CA GLY A 76 -21.41 -3.33 -24.51
C GLY A 76 -21.56 -3.13 -22.99
N SER A 77 -20.49 -2.59 -22.41
CA SER A 77 -20.38 -2.02 -21.05
C SER A 77 -19.75 -2.94 -20.00
N ILE A 78 -18.55 -2.54 -19.57
CA ILE A 78 -17.82 -3.09 -18.42
C ILE A 78 -18.65 -3.08 -17.13
N ASN A 79 -19.67 -2.21 -17.04
CA ASN A 79 -20.57 -2.13 -15.89
C ASN A 79 -21.51 -3.34 -15.73
N ARG A 80 -21.48 -4.31 -16.65
CA ARG A 80 -22.27 -5.55 -16.58
C ARG A 80 -21.47 -6.78 -16.16
N LEU A 81 -20.14 -6.68 -16.09
CA LEU A 81 -19.31 -7.79 -15.61
C LEU A 81 -19.63 -8.09 -14.14
N PRO A 82 -19.52 -9.34 -13.65
CA PRO A 82 -19.58 -9.65 -12.22
C PRO A 82 -18.52 -8.90 -11.40
N ASP A 83 -18.76 -8.69 -10.11
CA ASP A 83 -17.84 -7.94 -9.23
C ASP A 83 -16.49 -8.65 -9.11
N GLU A 84 -16.48 -9.97 -9.12
CA GLU A 84 -15.28 -10.82 -9.02
C GLU A 84 -14.36 -10.65 -10.24
N ILE A 85 -14.97 -10.50 -11.42
CA ILE A 85 -14.24 -10.26 -12.68
C ILE A 85 -13.69 -8.84 -12.68
N LEU A 86 -14.49 -7.85 -12.27
CA LEU A 86 -14.03 -6.46 -12.13
C LEU A 86 -12.87 -6.35 -11.15
N LEU A 87 -12.98 -7.01 -10.00
CA LEU A 87 -11.91 -7.05 -9.01
C LEU A 87 -10.65 -7.68 -9.58
N SER A 88 -10.78 -8.81 -10.30
CA SER A 88 -9.63 -9.46 -10.95
C SER A 88 -8.95 -8.55 -11.96
N ILE A 89 -9.72 -7.79 -12.75
CA ILE A 89 -9.18 -6.77 -13.65
C ILE A 89 -8.47 -5.66 -12.87
N PHE A 90 -9.05 -5.16 -11.78
CA PHE A 90 -8.42 -4.14 -10.96
C PHE A 90 -7.13 -4.65 -10.31
N MET A 91 -7.07 -5.92 -9.90
CA MET A 91 -5.89 -6.55 -9.33
C MET A 91 -4.75 -6.75 -10.34
N MET A 92 -5.04 -6.81 -11.64
CA MET A 92 -4.00 -6.82 -12.69
C MET A 92 -3.31 -5.48 -12.86
N ILE A 93 -4.00 -4.41 -12.44
CA ILE A 93 -3.46 -3.07 -12.41
C ILE A 93 -2.85 -2.98 -11.02
N GLU A 94 -1.55 -3.28 -10.98
CA GLU A 94 -0.72 -3.45 -9.78
C GLU A 94 -0.86 -2.30 -8.75
N ASP A 95 0.01 -2.25 -7.75
CA ASP A 95 -0.06 -1.38 -6.56
C ASP A 95 -0.04 0.16 -6.77
N ASP A 96 -0.49 0.66 -7.92
CA ASP A 96 -0.67 2.07 -8.21
C ASP A 96 -1.94 2.65 -7.57
N ASP A 97 -1.78 3.33 -6.42
CA ASP A 97 -2.87 4.03 -5.72
C ASP A 97 -3.62 4.99 -6.63
N HIS A 98 -2.95 5.58 -7.63
CA HIS A 98 -3.53 6.53 -8.56
C HIS A 98 -4.56 5.86 -9.49
N SER A 99 -4.21 4.74 -10.12
CA SER A 99 -5.12 3.96 -10.95
C SER A 99 -6.34 3.46 -10.15
N TRP A 100 -6.12 2.99 -8.93
CA TRP A 100 -7.21 2.56 -8.05
C TRP A 100 -8.16 3.69 -7.67
N ARG A 101 -7.64 4.89 -7.39
CA ARG A 101 -8.47 6.09 -7.19
C ARG A 101 -9.27 6.44 -8.45
N ASN A 102 -8.68 6.31 -9.63
CA ASN A 102 -9.40 6.55 -10.88
C ASN A 102 -10.55 5.54 -11.10
N PHE A 103 -10.38 4.27 -10.72
CA PHE A 103 -11.49 3.30 -10.70
C PHE A 103 -12.56 3.68 -9.71
N MET A 104 -12.18 4.03 -8.48
CA MET A 104 -13.10 4.52 -7.46
C MET A 104 -13.92 5.73 -7.95
N LEU A 105 -13.31 6.63 -8.72
CA LEU A 105 -13.99 7.80 -9.28
C LEU A 105 -14.92 7.50 -10.48
N THR A 106 -14.82 6.31 -11.08
CA THR A 106 -15.54 5.97 -12.30
C THR A 106 -17.04 5.84 -12.07
N CYS A 107 -17.46 5.04 -11.08
CA CYS A 107 -18.87 4.88 -10.71
C CYS A 107 -18.99 4.32 -9.28
N LYS A 108 -20.21 4.40 -8.70
CA LYS A 108 -20.47 3.92 -7.34
C LYS A 108 -20.10 2.44 -7.15
N ARG A 109 -20.41 1.60 -8.13
CA ARG A 109 -20.09 0.16 -8.08
C ARG A 109 -18.59 -0.08 -8.02
N PHE A 110 -17.81 0.62 -8.86
CA PHE A 110 -16.35 0.48 -8.85
C PHE A 110 -15.75 0.99 -7.54
N PHE A 111 -16.29 2.08 -6.99
CA PHE A 111 -15.92 2.54 -5.66
C PHE A 111 -16.14 1.46 -4.60
N GLU A 112 -17.31 0.82 -4.57
CA GLU A 112 -17.64 -0.22 -3.58
C GLU A 112 -16.71 -1.44 -3.71
N ILE A 113 -16.47 -1.92 -4.93
CA ILE A 113 -15.51 -3.02 -5.18
C ILE A 113 -14.10 -2.61 -4.72
N CYS A 114 -13.63 -1.44 -5.15
CA CYS A 114 -12.28 -0.98 -4.82
C CYS A 114 -12.09 -0.78 -3.31
N VAL A 115 -13.08 -0.20 -2.63
CA VAL A 115 -13.03 0.03 -1.18
C VAL A 115 -13.10 -1.30 -0.42
N SER A 116 -13.97 -2.23 -0.84
CA SER A 116 -14.08 -3.54 -0.19
C SER A 116 -12.82 -4.39 -0.33
N TYR A 117 -12.03 -4.19 -1.38
CA TYR A 117 -10.72 -4.81 -1.54
C TYR A 117 -9.61 -4.02 -0.81
N ARG A 118 -9.56 -2.70 -0.96
CA ARG A 118 -8.48 -1.88 -0.41
C ARG A 118 -8.58 -1.69 1.09
N LEU A 119 -9.76 -1.73 1.69
CA LEU A 119 -9.93 -1.60 3.14
C LEU A 119 -10.38 -2.94 3.72
N GLN A 120 -9.43 -3.67 4.29
CA GLN A 120 -9.67 -4.95 4.93
C GLN A 120 -9.78 -4.79 6.44
N GLU A 121 -10.85 -5.32 7.02
CA GLU A 121 -10.94 -5.54 8.46
C GLU A 121 -10.26 -6.85 8.80
N ILE A 122 -9.21 -6.79 9.62
CA ILE A 122 -8.40 -7.95 9.98
C ILE A 122 -8.45 -8.12 11.48
N HIS A 123 -8.85 -9.30 11.91
CA HIS A 123 -8.83 -9.68 13.32
C HIS A 123 -7.40 -10.01 13.74
N VAL A 124 -6.84 -9.20 14.63
CA VAL A 124 -5.53 -9.44 15.24
C VAL A 124 -5.74 -10.24 16.53
N CYS A 125 -5.11 -11.40 16.62
CA CYS A 125 -5.32 -12.34 17.72
C CYS A 125 -5.09 -11.66 19.08
N GLY A 126 -6.08 -11.76 19.97
CA GLY A 126 -6.06 -11.16 21.31
C GLY A 126 -6.20 -9.63 21.33
N LEU A 127 -6.36 -8.97 20.17
CA LEU A 127 -6.38 -7.52 20.04
C LEU A 127 -7.56 -6.98 19.24
N GLY A 128 -8.35 -7.84 18.59
CA GLY A 128 -9.60 -7.49 17.91
C GLY A 128 -9.43 -7.00 16.46
N PRO A 129 -10.52 -6.49 15.85
CA PRO A 129 -10.52 -6.09 14.45
C PRO A 129 -9.85 -4.73 14.23
N PHE A 130 -9.02 -4.64 13.20
CA PHE A 130 -8.43 -3.38 12.73
C PHE A 130 -8.58 -3.26 11.22
N THR A 131 -8.80 -2.03 10.75
CA THR A 131 -8.85 -1.74 9.31
C THR A 131 -7.45 -1.44 8.79
N PHE A 132 -6.98 -2.26 7.85
CA PHE A 132 -5.75 -2.03 7.10
C PHE A 132 -6.03 -1.73 5.63
N TYR A 133 -5.14 -0.95 5.03
CA TYR A 133 -5.12 -0.78 3.59
C TYR A 133 -4.43 -1.99 2.94
N GLN A 134 -5.09 -2.70 2.03
CA GLN A 134 -4.48 -3.77 1.26
C GLN A 134 -3.84 -3.20 -0.01
N GLY A 135 -2.53 -3.38 -0.13
CA GLY A 135 -1.72 -3.19 -1.33
C GLY A 135 -1.98 -4.33 -2.33
N ALA A 136 -0.90 -5.03 -2.67
CA ALA A 136 -0.93 -6.33 -3.31
C ALA A 136 -1.66 -7.35 -2.41
N PRO A 137 -2.05 -8.51 -2.97
CA PRO A 137 -2.60 -9.61 -2.19
C PRO A 137 -1.73 -9.93 -0.96
N ASN A 138 -2.36 -9.95 0.22
CA ASN A 138 -1.72 -10.20 1.52
C ASN A 138 -0.65 -9.18 1.94
N HIS A 139 -0.59 -8.00 1.32
CA HIS A 139 0.26 -6.90 1.75
C HIS A 139 -0.59 -5.82 2.40
N PHE A 140 -0.45 -5.66 3.71
CA PHE A 140 -1.28 -4.76 4.50
C PHE A 140 -0.50 -3.54 4.95
N TYR A 141 -1.20 -2.41 5.04
CA TYR A 141 -0.62 -1.12 5.28
C TYR A 141 -1.44 -0.33 6.29
N LEU A 142 -0.73 0.32 7.21
CA LEU A 142 -1.30 1.35 8.05
C LEU A 142 -1.18 2.69 7.32
N THR A 143 -2.32 3.37 7.12
CA THR A 143 -2.33 4.71 6.54
C THR A 143 -1.91 5.73 7.60
N LEU A 144 -0.97 6.60 7.24
CA LEU A 144 -0.44 7.64 8.13
C LEU A 144 -1.26 8.93 7.97
N PRO A 145 -1.98 9.40 9.01
CA PRO A 145 -2.85 10.58 8.88
C PRO A 145 -2.09 11.90 8.66
N HIS A 146 -0.83 11.95 9.08
CA HIS A 146 0.02 13.14 9.04
C HIS A 146 1.30 12.86 8.23
N PRO A 147 1.23 12.78 6.89
CA PRO A 147 2.38 12.42 6.06
C PRO A 147 3.53 13.45 6.15
N ASP A 148 3.21 14.73 6.36
CA ASP A 148 4.17 15.80 6.65
C ASP A 148 4.95 15.58 7.96
N ARG A 149 4.48 14.67 8.82
CA ARG A 149 5.11 14.27 10.08
C ARG A 149 5.64 12.83 10.06
N ASN A 150 5.85 12.27 8.87
CA ASN A 150 6.41 10.95 8.67
C ASN A 150 7.55 11.00 7.64
N ILE A 151 8.74 11.42 8.09
CA ILE A 151 9.91 11.72 7.27
C ILE A 151 11.14 10.97 7.80
N SER A 152 11.96 10.46 6.88
CA SER A 152 13.27 9.87 7.14
C SER A 152 14.32 10.55 6.26
N MET A 153 15.54 10.73 6.75
CA MET A 153 16.51 11.64 6.12
C MET A 153 17.94 11.08 6.08
N TYR A 154 18.65 11.41 5.01
CA TYR A 154 20.11 11.39 4.95
C TYR A 154 20.62 12.82 4.79
N LYS A 155 21.49 13.28 5.70
CA LYS A 155 22.20 14.56 5.58
C LYS A 155 23.51 14.37 4.81
N ILE A 156 23.61 14.99 3.63
CA ILE A 156 24.86 15.01 2.86
C ILE A 156 25.85 15.95 3.57
N PRO A 157 27.08 15.50 3.82
CA PRO A 157 28.05 16.31 4.54
C PRO A 157 28.63 17.42 3.65
N SER A 158 28.74 18.61 4.22
CA SER A 158 29.39 19.77 3.59
C SER A 158 30.88 19.54 3.34
N ARG A 159 31.53 18.78 4.24
CA ARG A 159 32.98 18.52 4.21
C ARG A 159 33.44 17.59 3.09
N LYS A 160 32.55 16.73 2.56
CA LYS A 160 32.91 15.70 1.58
C LYS A 160 31.66 15.21 0.84
N PRO A 161 31.17 15.94 -0.16
CA PRO A 161 30.23 15.36 -1.10
C PRO A 161 30.93 14.22 -1.86
N TRP A 162 30.32 13.04 -1.94
CA TRP A 162 30.89 11.90 -2.69
C TRP A 162 30.72 12.11 -4.20
N SER A 163 29.68 12.82 -4.60
CA SER A 163 29.40 13.24 -5.97
C SER A 163 28.87 14.68 -6.03
N ALA A 164 29.11 15.37 -7.14
CA ALA A 164 28.57 16.72 -7.39
C ALA A 164 27.03 16.74 -7.49
N ASN A 165 26.40 15.57 -7.68
CA ASN A 165 24.94 15.44 -7.75
C ASN A 165 24.32 15.03 -6.39
N ASP A 166 25.14 14.81 -5.35
CA ASP A 166 24.63 14.43 -4.05
C ASP A 166 23.87 15.60 -3.41
N THR A 167 22.69 15.28 -2.88
CA THR A 167 21.81 16.20 -2.16
C THR A 167 21.14 15.44 -1.02
N ASP A 168 20.79 16.15 0.05
CA ASP A 168 20.08 15.56 1.20
C ASP A 168 18.90 14.70 0.71
N VAL A 169 18.84 13.47 1.20
CA VAL A 169 17.77 12.55 0.85
C VAL A 169 16.66 12.72 1.87
N TYR A 170 15.44 12.97 1.40
CA TYR A 170 14.25 13.00 2.24
C TYR A 170 13.26 11.98 1.70
N THR A 171 12.78 11.09 2.57
CA THR A 171 11.71 10.14 2.26
C THR A 171 10.50 10.44 3.13
N THR A 172 9.40 10.84 2.49
CA THR A 172 8.10 11.06 3.11
C THR A 172 7.23 9.81 2.96
N TRP A 173 6.65 9.35 4.06
CA TRP A 173 5.86 8.13 4.13
C TRP A 173 4.37 8.46 4.25
N TYR A 174 3.54 7.85 3.39
CA TYR A 174 2.09 8.02 3.39
C TYR A 174 1.36 6.80 3.99
N LYS A 175 1.95 5.62 3.82
CA LYS A 175 1.53 4.38 4.47
C LYS A 175 2.77 3.56 4.82
N ILE A 176 2.67 2.74 5.86
CA ILE A 176 3.73 1.80 6.25
C ILE A 176 3.20 0.38 6.17
N ARG A 177 4.01 -0.54 5.67
CA ARG A 177 3.63 -1.95 5.57
C ARG A 177 3.66 -2.59 6.95
N VAL A 178 2.58 -3.28 7.31
CA VAL A 178 2.41 -3.97 8.59
C VAL A 178 2.10 -5.43 8.32
N ASP A 179 2.66 -6.32 9.12
CA ASP A 179 2.21 -7.69 9.25
C ASP A 179 1.11 -7.71 10.33
N PRO A 180 -0.17 -7.92 9.98
CA PRO A 180 -1.25 -7.86 10.95
C PRO A 180 -1.15 -8.93 12.04
N SER A 181 -0.46 -10.05 11.78
CA SER A 181 -0.34 -11.14 12.75
C SER A 181 0.66 -10.84 13.86
N THR A 182 1.70 -10.05 13.57
CA THR A 182 2.78 -9.72 14.51
C THR A 182 2.82 -8.24 14.91
N LEU A 183 2.10 -7.40 14.17
CA LEU A 183 2.16 -5.94 14.22
C LEU A 183 3.56 -5.36 14.00
N ASN A 184 4.43 -6.12 13.34
CA ASN A 184 5.71 -5.60 12.87
C ASN A 184 5.51 -4.74 11.62
N VAL A 185 6.33 -3.70 11.49
CA VAL A 185 6.37 -2.77 10.37
C VAL A 185 7.62 -3.06 9.54
N HIS A 186 7.44 -3.15 8.22
CA HIS A 186 8.55 -3.25 7.27
C HIS A 186 9.05 -1.85 6.91
N THR A 187 10.22 -1.47 7.43
CA THR A 187 10.78 -0.11 7.28
C THR A 187 11.32 0.18 5.89
N GLY A 188 11.59 -0.85 5.08
CA GLY A 188 12.09 -0.73 3.70
C GLY A 188 11.04 -0.87 2.59
N ASP A 189 9.74 -0.83 2.90
CA ASP A 189 8.68 -1.01 1.88
C ASP A 189 8.24 0.35 1.31
N PHE A 190 8.99 0.87 0.35
CA PHE A 190 8.82 2.22 -0.19
C PHE A 190 7.59 2.43 -1.10
N ARG A 191 6.68 1.45 -1.24
CA ARG A 191 5.56 1.51 -2.20
C ARG A 191 4.65 2.74 -2.00
N PHE A 192 4.44 3.13 -0.75
CA PHE A 192 3.66 4.33 -0.39
C PHE A 192 4.52 5.41 0.26
N ALA A 193 5.73 5.60 -0.29
CA ALA A 193 6.63 6.67 0.07
C ALA A 193 7.02 7.50 -1.16
N LYS A 194 7.36 8.77 -0.94
CA LYS A 194 7.95 9.64 -1.95
C LYS A 194 9.29 10.14 -1.45
N SER A 195 10.30 10.09 -2.31
CA SER A 195 11.63 10.58 -1.95
C SER A 195 12.15 11.61 -2.92
N VAL A 196 13.03 12.47 -2.42
CA VAL A 196 13.82 13.44 -3.18
C VAL A 196 15.25 13.39 -2.70
N GLY A 197 16.18 13.82 -3.55
CA GLY A 197 17.61 13.82 -3.25
C GLY A 197 18.33 12.57 -3.73
N HIS A 198 19.64 12.54 -3.51
CA HIS A 198 20.50 11.45 -3.92
C HIS A 198 21.76 11.39 -3.04
N CYS A 199 22.11 10.19 -2.61
CA CYS A 199 23.30 9.92 -1.82
C CYS A 199 24.09 8.77 -2.45
N SER A 200 25.22 9.10 -3.08
CA SER A 200 26.12 8.11 -3.66
C SER A 200 27.03 7.40 -2.64
N HIS A 201 26.96 7.78 -1.35
CA HIS A 201 27.67 7.09 -0.26
C HIS A 201 27.20 5.64 -0.09
N HIS A 202 25.88 5.44 -0.08
CA HIS A 202 25.31 4.10 0.01
C HIS A 202 25.35 3.42 -1.36
N THR A 203 25.64 2.12 -1.36
CA THR A 203 25.62 1.30 -2.58
C THR A 203 24.22 0.80 -2.91
N VAL A 204 23.30 0.84 -1.94
CA VAL A 204 21.90 0.45 -2.06
C VAL A 204 21.00 1.60 -1.56
N ASN A 205 19.80 1.74 -2.12
CA ASN A 205 18.82 2.77 -1.74
C ASN A 205 19.38 4.21 -1.72
N GLN A 206 20.08 4.60 -2.79
CA GLN A 206 20.71 5.93 -2.91
C GLN A 206 19.73 7.11 -2.89
N THR A 207 18.45 6.86 -3.13
CA THR A 207 17.42 7.90 -3.26
C THR A 207 16.34 7.80 -2.20
N GLN A 208 16.43 6.84 -1.27
CA GLN A 208 15.38 6.57 -0.29
C GLN A 208 15.95 6.14 1.06
N ILE A 209 15.31 6.55 2.15
CA ILE A 209 15.74 6.25 3.52
C ILE A 209 14.63 5.50 4.25
N PRO A 210 14.92 4.31 4.83
CA PRO A 210 13.92 3.50 5.54
C PRO A 210 13.19 4.24 6.65
N TYR A 211 11.93 3.82 6.90
CA TYR A 211 11.08 4.40 7.92
C TYR A 211 11.72 4.35 9.30
N ALA A 212 11.56 5.43 10.06
CA ALA A 212 12.19 5.64 11.38
C ALA A 212 13.71 5.38 11.39
N SER A 213 14.40 5.89 10.37
CA SER A 213 15.87 5.90 10.32
C SER A 213 16.39 7.25 9.83
N CYS A 214 17.57 7.67 10.27
CA CYS A 214 18.30 8.78 9.67
C CYS A 214 19.82 8.59 9.72
N PHE A 215 20.51 9.24 8.78
CA PHE A 215 21.91 9.03 8.46
C PHE A 215 22.63 10.36 8.24
N GLY A 216 23.88 10.48 8.68
CA GLY A 216 24.67 11.70 8.56
C GLY A 216 26.17 11.43 8.56
N CYS A 217 26.91 12.32 7.91
CA CYS A 217 28.36 12.15 7.71
C CYS A 217 29.18 13.42 7.97
N GLU A 218 28.64 14.44 8.63
CA GLU A 218 29.28 15.75 8.72
C GLU A 218 30.60 15.74 9.51
N ALA A 219 30.56 15.42 10.80
CA ALA A 219 31.74 15.49 11.67
C ALA A 219 31.59 14.55 12.87
N PRO A 220 32.69 14.22 13.57
CA PRO A 220 32.65 13.35 14.74
C PRO A 220 31.58 13.79 15.75
N HIS A 221 30.72 12.87 16.13
CA HIS A 221 29.67 13.02 17.14
C HIS A 221 28.62 14.11 16.86
N MET A 222 28.43 14.51 15.60
CA MET A 222 27.31 15.36 15.18
C MET A 222 26.00 14.55 15.02
N ASP A 223 24.86 15.19 15.24
CA ASP A 223 23.51 14.65 15.06
C ASP A 223 22.71 15.50 14.04
N ASP A 224 23.26 15.57 12.83
CA ASP A 224 22.87 16.46 11.74
C ASP A 224 21.69 15.99 10.88
N ALA A 225 21.26 14.74 11.03
CA ALA A 225 20.13 14.15 10.32
C ALA A 225 18.96 13.85 11.27
N ASN A 226 17.73 13.97 10.77
CA ASN A 226 16.53 13.83 11.59
C ASN A 226 15.51 12.89 10.94
N ALA A 227 14.77 12.16 11.77
CA ALA A 227 13.56 11.46 11.35
C ALA A 227 12.41 11.75 12.31
N LEU A 228 11.20 11.82 11.76
CA LEU A 228 9.96 12.02 12.50
C LEU A 228 8.97 10.98 12.04
N CYS A 229 8.35 10.27 12.97
CA CYS A 229 7.31 9.28 12.69
C CYS A 229 6.12 9.53 13.60
N ASP A 230 4.93 9.58 13.04
CA ASP A 230 3.72 9.99 13.74
C ASP A 230 2.54 9.08 13.40
N LEU A 231 2.07 8.36 14.42
CA LEU A 231 0.91 7.46 14.40
C LEU A 231 -0.33 8.09 15.05
N THR A 232 -0.32 9.38 15.36
CA THR A 232 -1.53 10.07 15.83
C THR A 232 -2.65 9.95 14.80
N GLY A 233 -3.88 9.77 15.31
CA GLY A 233 -5.04 9.42 14.51
C GLY A 233 -5.14 7.94 14.11
N THR A 234 -4.16 7.11 14.44
CA THR A 234 -4.25 5.64 14.29
C THR A 234 -4.52 4.96 15.64
N PRO A 235 -5.04 3.71 15.65
CA PRO A 235 -5.26 2.95 16.89
C PRO A 235 -3.97 2.31 17.45
N PHE A 236 -2.80 2.66 16.92
CA PHE A 236 -1.51 2.08 17.30
C PHE A 236 -0.58 3.11 17.94
N SER A 237 0.32 2.62 18.79
CA SER A 237 1.52 3.29 19.28
C SER A 237 2.73 2.43 18.95
N PHE A 238 3.91 3.01 19.00
CA PHE A 238 5.17 2.30 18.82
C PHE A 238 5.52 1.46 20.05
N ASP A 239 6.03 0.26 19.82
CA ASP A 239 6.73 -0.59 20.77
C ASP A 239 8.13 -0.85 20.20
N ALA A 240 8.96 0.19 20.20
CA ALA A 240 10.23 0.18 19.48
C ALA A 240 11.36 0.75 20.34
N SER A 241 12.56 0.25 20.10
CA SER A 241 13.80 0.76 20.66
C SER A 241 14.76 1.10 19.52
N PHE A 242 15.59 2.12 19.76
CA PHE A 242 16.51 2.64 18.76
C PHE A 242 17.94 2.58 19.28
N HIS A 243 18.87 2.51 18.34
CA HIS A 243 20.29 2.63 18.61
C HIS A 243 20.94 3.42 17.48
N HIS A 244 22.05 4.07 17.78
CA HIS A 244 22.90 4.69 16.77
C HIS A 244 24.19 3.89 16.62
N ASN A 245 24.75 3.88 15.42
CA ASN A 245 25.97 3.15 15.07
C ASN A 245 26.68 3.85 13.90
N GLY A 246 27.83 3.31 13.51
CA GLY A 246 28.70 3.85 12.47
C GLY A 246 29.95 4.52 13.05
N TYR A 247 30.68 5.26 12.21
CA TYR A 247 31.96 5.82 12.59
C TYR A 247 31.80 7.16 13.30
N MET A 248 32.30 7.23 14.54
CA MET A 248 32.15 8.39 15.43
C MET A 248 30.71 8.93 15.43
N SER A 249 29.74 8.02 15.54
CA SER A 249 28.32 8.34 15.50
C SER A 249 27.88 9.14 16.72
N ASN A 250 26.77 9.85 16.58
CA ASN A 250 25.96 10.36 17.68
C ASN A 250 24.49 10.30 17.28
N GLY A 251 23.60 10.34 18.26
CA GLY A 251 22.18 10.36 18.00
C GLY A 251 21.33 10.17 19.25
N SER A 252 20.08 10.58 19.15
CA SER A 252 19.08 10.47 20.20
C SER A 252 17.75 10.00 19.65
N SER A 253 16.97 9.31 20.48
CA SER A 253 15.61 8.88 20.16
C SER A 253 14.66 9.29 21.26
N GLN A 254 13.52 9.85 20.90
CA GLN A 254 12.46 10.22 21.84
C GLN A 254 11.12 9.67 21.36
N LEU A 255 10.46 8.90 22.23
CA LEU A 255 9.06 8.54 22.09
C LEU A 255 8.22 9.52 22.90
N THR A 256 7.20 10.09 22.27
CA THR A 256 6.31 11.09 22.88
C THR A 256 4.86 10.83 22.52
N ASN A 257 3.94 11.49 23.23
CA ASN A 257 2.50 11.40 22.98
C ASN A 257 1.99 9.95 23.07
N ASP A 258 2.20 9.33 24.23
CA ASP A 258 1.87 7.94 24.52
C ASP A 258 2.46 6.97 23.49
N ASP A 259 3.75 7.16 23.20
CA ASP A 259 4.54 6.42 22.21
C ASP A 259 3.98 6.49 20.78
N LYS A 260 3.14 7.48 20.44
CA LYS A 260 2.64 7.64 19.05
C LYS A 260 3.57 8.44 18.15
N VAL A 261 4.53 9.16 18.71
CA VAL A 261 5.44 10.01 17.94
C VAL A 261 6.89 9.66 18.28
N ILE A 262 7.66 9.27 17.27
CA ILE A 262 9.12 9.11 17.35
C ILE A 262 9.79 10.35 16.79
N LYS A 263 10.76 10.89 17.52
CA LYS A 263 11.74 11.85 17.02
C LYS A 263 13.12 11.21 17.10
N LEU A 264 13.81 11.12 15.97
CA LEU A 264 15.19 10.65 15.90
C LEU A 264 16.09 11.79 15.45
N GLN A 265 17.26 11.86 16.08
CA GLN A 265 18.41 12.61 15.60
C GLN A 265 19.56 11.63 15.47
N GLY A 266 20.31 11.71 14.39
CA GLY A 266 21.40 10.79 14.11
C GLY A 266 22.41 11.42 13.17
N GLY A 267 23.55 10.75 13.03
CA GLY A 267 24.63 11.21 12.17
C GLY A 267 25.99 10.92 12.77
N GLY A 268 26.93 11.81 12.48
CA GLY A 268 28.30 11.73 12.98
C GLY A 268 29.29 11.74 11.82
N TYR A 269 30.39 11.01 11.96
CA TYR A 269 31.38 10.91 10.90
C TYR A 269 31.16 9.64 10.06
N CYS A 270 29.97 9.53 9.47
CA CYS A 270 29.36 8.33 8.89
C CYS A 270 28.64 7.48 9.93
N GLY A 271 27.67 8.10 10.62
CA GLY A 271 26.81 7.43 11.57
C GLY A 271 25.34 7.50 11.19
N TRP A 272 24.55 6.67 11.85
CA TRP A 272 23.12 6.52 11.62
C TRP A 272 22.40 6.14 12.91
N ILE A 273 21.09 6.35 12.93
CA ILE A 273 20.19 5.86 13.97
C ILE A 273 19.01 5.13 13.32
N CYS A 274 18.66 3.96 13.86
CA CYS A 274 17.50 3.19 13.41
C CYS A 274 17.03 2.24 14.52
N SER A 275 15.98 1.44 14.23
CA SER A 275 15.49 0.44 15.16
C SER A 275 16.56 -0.60 15.49
N VAL A 276 16.59 -1.09 16.74
CA VAL A 276 17.47 -2.19 17.20
C VAL A 276 17.29 -3.51 16.42
N GLY A 277 16.22 -3.64 15.64
CA GLY A 277 16.03 -4.78 14.73
C GLY A 277 17.06 -4.84 13.59
N ALA A 278 17.57 -3.69 13.13
CA ALA A 278 18.66 -3.61 12.15
C ALA A 278 20.00 -3.55 12.88
N LYS A 279 20.85 -4.55 12.73
CA LYS A 279 22.13 -4.69 13.45
C LYS A 279 23.32 -4.16 12.66
N THR A 280 23.18 -4.06 11.34
CA THR A 280 24.23 -3.61 10.43
C THR A 280 23.80 -2.37 9.65
N GLU A 281 24.77 -1.67 9.06
CA GLU A 281 24.49 -0.56 8.14
C GLU A 281 23.65 -1.03 6.93
N ASP A 282 23.98 -2.20 6.35
CA ASP A 282 23.21 -2.76 5.24
C ASP A 282 21.72 -2.96 5.62
N GLU A 283 21.44 -3.48 6.81
CA GLU A 283 20.07 -3.64 7.31
C GLU A 283 19.41 -2.27 7.59
N ALA A 284 20.17 -1.31 8.12
CA ALA A 284 19.66 0.04 8.37
C ALA A 284 19.27 0.76 7.06
N VAL A 285 20.02 0.57 5.97
CA VAL A 285 19.79 1.21 4.66
C VAL A 285 18.73 0.47 3.83
N GLN A 286 18.68 -0.86 3.91
CA GLN A 286 17.68 -1.65 3.19
C GLN A 286 16.32 -1.61 3.89
N GLY A 287 16.31 -1.54 5.22
CA GLY A 287 15.12 -1.70 6.03
C GLY A 287 14.66 -3.16 6.12
N GLY A 288 13.61 -3.39 6.91
CA GLY A 288 13.12 -4.73 7.22
C GLY A 288 12.02 -4.69 8.29
N TRP A 289 11.60 -5.84 8.79
CA TRP A 289 10.58 -5.96 9.83
C TRP A 289 11.11 -5.60 11.21
N PHE A 290 11.40 -4.31 11.43
CA PHE A 290 12.21 -3.87 12.57
C PHE A 290 11.45 -3.06 13.63
N ILE A 291 10.26 -2.57 13.34
CA ILE A 291 9.49 -1.75 14.29
C ILE A 291 8.23 -2.51 14.67
N LYS A 292 7.98 -2.67 15.96
CA LYS A 292 6.75 -3.29 16.44
C LYS A 292 5.75 -2.21 16.84
N LEU A 293 4.48 -2.47 16.57
CA LEU A 293 3.35 -1.66 17.03
C LEU A 293 2.63 -2.35 18.19
N LYS A 294 1.98 -1.54 19.03
CA LYS A 294 1.03 -1.99 20.04
C LYS A 294 -0.28 -1.21 19.90
N PRO A 295 -1.45 -1.83 20.10
CA PRO A 295 -2.71 -1.09 20.13
C PRO A 295 -2.74 -0.11 21.31
N THR A 296 -3.39 1.04 21.11
CA THR A 296 -3.51 2.07 22.17
C THR A 296 -4.64 1.81 23.14
N HIS A 297 -5.58 0.95 22.75
CA HIS A 297 -6.57 0.39 23.63
C HIS A 297 -6.52 -1.12 23.47
N PRO A 298 -6.33 -1.90 24.56
CA PRO A 298 -6.56 -3.34 24.48
C PRO A 298 -8.01 -3.53 24.04
N CYS A 299 -8.25 -4.42 23.06
CA CYS A 299 -9.61 -4.89 22.88
C CYS A 299 -10.00 -5.60 24.17
N VAL A 300 -10.90 -4.98 24.93
CA VAL A 300 -11.64 -5.70 25.95
C VAL A 300 -12.50 -6.66 25.16
N LEU A 301 -12.08 -7.92 25.10
CA LEU A 301 -13.01 -9.00 24.82
C LEU A 301 -13.90 -9.01 26.05
N ASP A 302 -15.08 -8.39 25.95
CA ASP A 302 -16.12 -8.64 26.95
C ASP A 302 -16.41 -10.14 26.85
N ASP A 303 -15.94 -10.92 27.83
CA ASP A 303 -16.12 -12.38 27.93
C ASP A 303 -17.61 -12.81 27.92
N GLU A 304 -18.55 -11.85 27.87
CA GLU A 304 -20.00 -12.08 27.77
C GLU A 304 -20.60 -11.94 26.35
N GLN A 305 -19.85 -11.54 25.31
CA GLN A 305 -20.38 -11.38 23.95
C GLN A 305 -20.05 -12.49 22.94
N GLU A 306 -19.38 -13.57 23.35
CA GLU A 306 -19.08 -14.71 22.46
C GLU A 306 -20.34 -15.45 21.93
N ASN A 307 -21.53 -15.15 22.47
CA ASN A 307 -22.78 -15.80 22.05
C ASN A 307 -23.73 -14.93 21.22
N ASN A 308 -23.38 -13.68 20.87
CA ASN A 308 -24.30 -12.77 20.16
C ASN A 308 -23.62 -11.86 19.12
N ILE A 309 -22.62 -12.38 18.40
CA ILE A 309 -22.12 -11.69 17.20
C ILE A 309 -23.12 -11.94 16.07
N GLU A 310 -24.18 -11.14 16.00
CA GLU A 310 -24.92 -11.02 14.74
C GLU A 310 -23.96 -10.43 13.68
N PRO A 311 -23.85 -11.04 12.49
CA PRO A 311 -23.07 -10.45 11.41
C PRO A 311 -23.55 -9.02 11.17
N ILE A 312 -22.63 -8.08 10.99
CA ILE A 312 -22.96 -6.70 10.65
C ILE A 312 -23.90 -6.73 9.45
N GLY A 313 -25.18 -6.45 9.69
CA GLY A 313 -26.20 -6.47 8.65
C GLY A 313 -25.78 -5.59 7.48
N GLU A 314 -26.05 -6.07 6.28
CA GLU A 314 -25.71 -5.44 5.00
C GLU A 314 -26.05 -3.93 4.96
N ASP A 315 -27.10 -3.52 5.69
CA ASP A 315 -27.52 -2.13 5.89
C ASP A 315 -26.51 -1.22 6.60
N LYS A 316 -25.78 -1.71 7.62
CA LYS A 316 -24.74 -0.93 8.29
C LYS A 316 -23.54 -0.73 7.37
N ARG A 317 -23.14 -1.77 6.62
CA ARG A 317 -22.08 -1.70 5.61
C ARG A 317 -22.43 -0.70 4.51
N ASN A 318 -23.66 -0.74 4.02
CA ASN A 318 -24.18 0.16 2.99
C ASN A 318 -24.20 1.63 3.44
N ASN A 319 -24.55 1.90 4.71
CA ASN A 319 -24.53 3.26 5.26
C ASN A 319 -23.11 3.82 5.42
N VAL A 320 -22.15 3.01 5.85
CA VAL A 320 -20.73 3.41 5.92
C VAL A 320 -20.19 3.73 4.53
N LEU A 321 -20.41 2.84 3.54
CA LEU A 321 -19.97 3.05 2.16
C LEU A 321 -20.59 4.31 1.53
N LYS A 322 -21.87 4.60 1.80
CA LYS A 322 -22.55 5.81 1.33
C LYS A 322 -21.95 7.09 1.90
N ASN A 323 -21.58 7.08 3.18
CA ASN A 323 -20.94 8.21 3.84
C ASN A 323 -19.52 8.46 3.29
N ILE A 324 -18.74 7.39 3.11
CA ILE A 324 -17.38 7.49 2.53
C ILE A 324 -17.45 8.00 1.08
N TRP A 325 -18.38 7.50 0.26
CA TRP A 325 -18.57 7.98 -1.12
C TRP A 325 -18.89 9.48 -1.18
N THR A 326 -19.74 9.95 -0.26
CA THR A 326 -20.14 11.36 -0.19
C THR A 326 -18.97 12.26 0.22
N LEU A 327 -18.15 11.84 1.18
CA LEU A 327 -16.91 12.52 1.58
C LEU A 327 -15.87 12.52 0.46
N PHE A 328 -15.70 11.37 -0.21
CA PHE A 328 -14.77 11.20 -1.31
C PHE A 328 -15.09 12.13 -2.49
N LYS A 329 -16.37 12.30 -2.85
CA LYS A 329 -16.77 13.27 -3.89
C LYS A 329 -16.54 14.72 -3.50
N ARG A 330 -16.59 15.07 -2.21
CA ARG A 330 -16.40 16.45 -1.74
C ARG A 330 -14.93 16.87 -1.76
N ASN A 331 -14.02 15.95 -1.44
CA ASN A 331 -12.58 16.22 -1.35
C ASN A 331 -11.84 16.15 -2.70
N ASN A 332 -12.50 15.70 -3.78
CA ASN A 332 -11.93 15.60 -5.13
C ASN A 332 -12.56 16.61 -6.13
N LYS A 333 -13.22 17.67 -5.62
CA LYS A 333 -13.64 18.85 -6.42
C LYS A 333 -12.64 19.98 -6.23
#